data_AF-A0A0N1DIZ1-F1
#
_entry.id   AF-A0A0N1DIZ1-F1
#
_cell.length_a   1.000
_cell.length_b   1.000
_cell.length_c   1.000
_cell.angle_alpha   90.00
_cell.angle_beta   90.00
_cell.angle_gamma   90.00
#
_symmetry.space_group_name_H-M   'P 1'
#
loop_
_entity.id
_entity.type
_entity.pdbx_description
1 polymer ?
#
loop_
_entity_poly.entity_id
_entity_poly.type
_entity_poly.pdbx_seq_one_letter_code
_entity_poly.pdbx_strand_id
1 'polypeptide(L)'
;MSKYSGLNGSFAENIRQFAEQAKAGLDATFREIVIEIGSSVIRMSPVGNPDIWAANVAHRQANTAAADAYDAHVEVRNVIKSLTPSNFTKAGKLKRSVKYAKPLTKTERDQNFNVNGLVAGKDYVGGRFRGNWQFSIGSPVDGVIDQIDPAGNVTLAKLKLQVEQLSIGETAYLVNNLPYAVPLEYGHSKQAPGGMVRITLARFQQIVDEATRNNQV
;
A
#
# COMPACT_ATOMS: atom_id res chain seq x y z
N MET A 1 -28.42 -60.48 31.66
CA MET A 1 -27.74 -59.23 31.25
C MET A 1 -26.41 -59.61 30.61
N SER A 2 -26.16 -59.20 29.37
CA SER A 2 -24.90 -59.52 28.66
C SER A 2 -23.75 -58.78 29.32
N LYS A 3 -22.64 -59.48 29.62
CA LYS A 3 -21.44 -58.96 30.28
C LYS A 3 -20.72 -57.84 29.50
N TYR A 4 -21.24 -57.51 28.32
CA TYR A 4 -20.68 -56.55 27.37
C TYR A 4 -21.63 -55.39 27.04
N SER A 5 -22.85 -55.32 27.59
CA SER A 5 -23.90 -54.36 27.16
C SER A 5 -23.69 -52.90 27.60
N GLY A 6 -22.46 -52.52 27.92
CA GLY A 6 -22.06 -51.15 28.31
C GLY A 6 -20.59 -50.83 28.02
N LEU A 7 -19.88 -51.72 27.33
CA LEU A 7 -18.50 -51.46 26.88
C LEU A 7 -18.57 -50.81 25.50
N ASN A 8 -18.61 -49.47 25.45
CA ASN A 8 -18.30 -48.76 24.21
C ASN A 8 -16.85 -49.14 23.85
N GLY A 9 -16.68 -49.98 22.82
CA GLY A 9 -15.37 -50.50 22.43
C GLY A 9 -14.42 -49.36 22.03
N SER A 10 -13.17 -49.44 22.47
CA SER A 10 -12.12 -48.44 22.20
C SER A 10 -12.00 -48.03 20.72
N PHE A 11 -12.37 -48.90 19.78
CA PHE A 11 -12.38 -48.59 18.36
C PHE A 11 -13.43 -47.56 17.92
N ALA A 12 -14.66 -47.64 18.44
CA ALA A 12 -15.71 -46.66 18.09
C ALA A 12 -15.35 -45.27 18.64
N GLU A 13 -14.75 -45.24 19.83
CA GLU A 13 -14.21 -44.02 20.43
C GLU A 13 -13.03 -43.45 19.60
N ASN A 14 -12.11 -44.29 19.12
CA ASN A 14 -11.04 -43.86 18.23
C ASN A 14 -11.57 -43.28 16.92
N ILE A 15 -12.59 -43.88 16.29
CA ILE A 15 -13.22 -43.34 15.07
C ILE A 15 -13.81 -41.95 15.35
N ARG A 16 -14.49 -41.78 16.50
CA ARG A 16 -15.04 -40.48 16.88
C ARG A 16 -13.94 -39.43 17.04
N GLN A 17 -12.84 -39.78 17.70
CA GLN A 17 -11.69 -38.88 17.85
C GLN A 17 -11.03 -38.54 16.51
N PHE A 18 -10.89 -39.50 15.59
CA PHE A 18 -10.38 -39.23 14.24
C PHE A 18 -11.29 -38.29 13.45
N ALA A 19 -12.61 -38.44 13.56
CA ALA A 19 -13.56 -37.54 12.92
C ALA A 19 -13.47 -36.11 13.50
N GLU A 20 -13.33 -35.98 14.82
CA GLU A 20 -13.14 -34.69 15.49
C GLU A 20 -11.82 -34.02 15.05
N GLN A 21 -10.72 -34.78 14.98
CA GLN A 21 -9.41 -34.29 14.51
C GLN A 21 -9.45 -33.89 13.03
N ALA A 22 -10.04 -34.71 12.16
CA ALA A 22 -10.20 -34.41 10.74
C ALA A 22 -11.00 -33.12 10.52
N LYS A 23 -12.10 -32.94 11.26
CA LYS A 23 -12.90 -31.71 11.20
C LYS A 23 -12.09 -30.49 11.64
N ALA A 24 -11.35 -30.60 12.75
CA ALA A 24 -10.51 -29.51 13.23
C ALA A 24 -9.41 -29.13 12.22
N GLY A 25 -8.77 -30.10 11.58
CA GLY A 25 -7.78 -29.86 10.52
C GLY A 25 -8.39 -29.19 9.29
N LEU A 26 -9.60 -29.58 8.88
CA LEU A 26 -10.33 -28.93 7.78
C LEU A 26 -10.70 -27.48 8.09
N ASP A 27 -11.21 -27.21 9.30
CA ASP A 27 -11.52 -25.85 9.74
C ASP A 27 -10.25 -24.97 9.77
N ALA A 28 -9.16 -25.48 10.33
CA ALA A 28 -7.88 -24.77 10.38
C ALA A 28 -7.32 -24.47 8.98
N THR A 29 -7.32 -25.46 8.08
CA THR A 29 -6.90 -25.30 6.68
C THR A 29 -7.73 -24.22 5.97
N PHE A 30 -9.06 -24.26 6.13
CA PHE A 30 -9.94 -23.30 5.47
C PHE A 30 -9.71 -21.87 5.97
N ARG A 31 -9.56 -21.69 7.28
CA ARG A 31 -9.23 -20.40 7.88
C ARG A 31 -7.90 -19.86 7.39
N GLU A 32 -6.87 -20.69 7.32
CA GLU A 32 -5.55 -20.27 6.84
C GLU A 32 -5.60 -19.80 5.38
N ILE A 33 -6.29 -20.54 4.49
CA ILE A 33 -6.50 -20.13 3.10
C ILE A 33 -7.15 -18.74 3.01
N VAL A 34 -8.22 -18.52 3.77
CA VAL A 34 -8.95 -17.24 3.78
C VAL A 34 -8.08 -16.11 4.34
N ILE A 35 -7.32 -16.37 5.41
CA ILE A 35 -6.37 -15.41 5.99
C ILE A 35 -5.30 -15.03 4.97
N GLU A 36 -4.75 -15.98 4.22
CA GLU A 36 -3.70 -15.69 3.24
C GLU A 36 -4.22 -14.95 2.02
N ILE A 37 -5.40 -15.33 1.50
CA ILE A 37 -6.08 -14.57 0.44
C ILE A 37 -6.31 -13.13 0.88
N GLY A 38 -6.95 -12.94 2.04
CA GLY A 38 -7.25 -11.60 2.54
C GLY A 38 -5.99 -10.81 2.86
N SER A 39 -4.97 -11.44 3.44
CA SER A 39 -3.70 -10.80 3.75
C SER A 39 -2.96 -10.35 2.50
N SER A 40 -2.93 -11.17 1.46
CA SER A 40 -2.32 -10.85 0.17
C SER A 40 -3.00 -9.63 -0.47
N VAL A 41 -4.33 -9.67 -0.57
CA VAL A 41 -5.10 -8.58 -1.20
C VAL A 41 -4.96 -7.27 -0.42
N ILE A 42 -5.05 -7.30 0.91
CA ILE A 42 -4.92 -6.10 1.75
C ILE A 42 -3.52 -5.49 1.62
N ARG A 43 -2.46 -6.31 1.71
CA ARG A 43 -1.07 -5.82 1.63
C ARG A 43 -0.74 -5.23 0.26
N MET A 44 -1.25 -5.81 -0.81
CA MET A 44 -1.04 -5.34 -2.19
C MET A 44 -1.87 -4.09 -2.52
N SER A 45 -2.94 -3.84 -1.76
CA SER A 45 -3.83 -2.71 -2.03
C SER A 45 -3.11 -1.37 -1.91
N PRO A 46 -3.26 -0.47 -2.90
CA PRO A 46 -2.62 0.83 -2.87
C PRO A 46 -3.11 1.67 -1.70
N VAL A 47 -2.22 2.53 -1.20
CA VAL A 47 -2.55 3.57 -0.23
C VAL A 47 -2.73 4.93 -0.90
N GLY A 48 -2.22 5.09 -2.12
CA GLY A 48 -2.15 6.38 -2.81
C GLY A 48 -0.94 7.20 -2.35
N ASN A 49 -0.33 7.90 -3.29
CA ASN A 49 0.82 8.78 -3.04
C ASN A 49 0.63 10.09 -3.83
N PRO A 50 0.33 11.21 -3.16
CA PRO A 50 0.18 12.51 -3.83
C PRO A 50 1.41 12.96 -4.61
N ASP A 51 2.63 12.57 -4.21
CA ASP A 51 3.88 13.04 -4.83
C ASP A 51 3.98 12.66 -6.32
N ILE A 52 3.32 11.57 -6.71
CA ILE A 52 3.33 11.02 -8.07
C ILE A 52 2.10 11.40 -8.88
N TRP A 53 1.18 12.19 -8.33
CA TRP A 53 0.01 12.65 -9.08
C TRP A 53 0.44 13.62 -10.18
N ALA A 54 -0.13 13.47 -11.37
CA ALA A 54 0.27 14.24 -12.55
C ALA A 54 0.28 15.76 -12.30
N ALA A 55 -0.72 16.29 -11.57
CA ALA A 55 -0.78 17.69 -11.21
C ALA A 55 0.40 18.13 -10.31
N ASN A 56 0.77 17.32 -9.32
CA ASN A 56 1.88 17.59 -8.43
C ASN A 56 3.23 17.44 -9.13
N VAL A 57 3.38 16.43 -10.00
CA VAL A 57 4.57 16.26 -10.84
C VAL A 57 4.75 17.47 -11.76
N ALA A 58 3.69 17.90 -12.46
CA ALA A 58 3.72 19.05 -13.35
C ALA A 58 4.05 20.35 -12.58
N HIS A 59 3.46 20.55 -11.40
CA HIS A 59 3.76 21.70 -10.55
C HIS A 59 5.24 21.74 -10.15
N ARG A 60 5.78 20.64 -9.65
CA ARG A 60 7.19 20.56 -9.24
C ARG A 60 8.12 20.75 -10.43
N GLN A 61 7.79 20.21 -11.61
CA GLN A 61 8.56 20.42 -12.83
C GLN A 61 8.59 21.89 -13.25
N ALA A 62 7.44 22.56 -13.27
CA ALA A 62 7.35 23.98 -13.62
C ALA A 62 8.14 24.86 -12.63
N ASN A 63 8.01 24.61 -11.33
CA ASN A 63 8.72 25.35 -10.29
C ASN A 63 10.23 25.11 -10.33
N THR A 64 10.64 23.86 -10.60
CA THR A 64 12.05 23.52 -10.78
C THR A 64 12.63 24.26 -11.98
N ALA A 65 11.93 24.28 -13.11
CA ALA A 65 12.33 25.02 -14.30
C ALA A 65 12.43 26.53 -14.04
N ALA A 66 11.53 27.10 -13.24
CA ALA A 66 11.60 28.51 -12.84
C ALA A 66 12.83 28.82 -11.97
N ALA A 67 13.16 27.94 -11.01
CA ALA A 67 14.36 28.05 -10.20
C ALA A 67 15.65 27.87 -11.03
N ASP A 68 15.66 26.93 -11.98
CA ASP A 68 16.78 26.74 -12.92
C ASP A 68 16.97 27.95 -13.82
N ALA A 69 15.87 28.54 -14.31
CA ALA A 69 15.93 29.78 -15.08
C ALA A 69 16.55 30.89 -14.24
N TYR A 70 16.18 31.04 -12.96
CA TYR A 70 16.81 32.02 -12.07
C TYR A 70 18.34 31.80 -11.94
N ASP A 71 18.77 30.56 -11.71
CA ASP A 71 20.19 30.23 -11.58
C ASP A 71 20.95 30.50 -12.89
N ALA A 72 20.34 30.22 -14.05
CA ALA A 72 20.90 30.57 -15.35
C ALA A 72 21.07 32.09 -15.54
N HIS A 73 20.09 32.90 -15.08
CA HIS A 73 20.23 34.36 -15.10
C HIS A 73 21.35 34.85 -14.17
N VAL A 74 21.55 34.21 -13.02
CA VAL A 74 22.66 34.48 -12.11
C VAL A 74 24.00 34.19 -12.79
N GLU A 75 24.12 33.06 -13.49
CA GLU A 75 25.31 32.68 -14.23
C GLU A 75 25.61 33.68 -15.35
N VAL A 76 24.64 33.98 -16.22
CA VAL A 76 24.80 34.96 -17.31
C VAL A 76 25.24 36.32 -16.75
N ARG A 77 24.64 36.78 -15.66
CA ARG A 77 25.04 38.02 -14.98
C ARG A 77 26.50 37.96 -14.50
N ASN A 78 26.93 36.81 -13.97
CA ASN A 78 28.30 36.62 -13.50
C ASN A 78 29.30 36.59 -14.68
N VAL A 79 28.93 35.97 -15.82
CA VAL A 79 29.73 36.00 -17.05
C VAL A 79 29.87 37.43 -17.59
N ILE A 80 28.77 38.19 -17.69
CA ILE A 80 28.83 39.59 -18.12
C ILE A 80 29.73 40.41 -17.18
N LYS A 81 29.63 40.19 -15.86
CA LYS A 81 30.48 40.84 -14.87
C LYS A 81 31.96 40.53 -15.08
N SER A 82 32.32 39.28 -15.43
CA SER A 82 33.70 38.87 -15.66
C SER A 82 34.27 39.39 -16.97
N LEU A 83 33.43 39.62 -17.99
CA LEU A 83 33.82 40.17 -19.28
C LEU A 83 33.84 41.70 -19.34
N THR A 84 33.35 42.38 -18.30
CA THR A 84 33.30 43.85 -18.26
C THR A 84 34.59 44.41 -17.64
N PRO A 85 35.50 45.03 -18.42
CA PRO A 85 36.83 45.41 -17.92
C PRO A 85 36.78 46.46 -16.80
N SER A 86 35.77 47.33 -16.80
CA SER A 86 35.59 48.37 -15.78
C SER A 86 35.30 47.83 -14.38
N ASN A 87 34.95 46.55 -14.23
CA ASN A 87 34.74 45.88 -12.95
C ASN A 87 36.05 45.47 -12.25
N PHE A 88 37.18 45.54 -12.94
CA PHE A 88 38.48 45.10 -12.42
C PHE A 88 39.36 46.29 -12.03
N THR A 89 40.23 46.05 -11.06
CA THR A 89 41.34 46.93 -10.68
C THR A 89 42.46 46.83 -11.71
N LYS A 90 43.41 47.77 -11.71
CA LYS A 90 44.60 47.70 -12.58
C LYS A 90 45.41 46.40 -12.38
N ALA A 91 45.30 45.76 -11.21
CA ALA A 91 45.94 44.50 -10.87
C ALA A 91 45.13 43.25 -11.32
N GLY A 92 44.05 43.41 -12.09
CA GLY A 92 43.24 42.30 -12.61
C GLY A 92 42.30 41.65 -11.58
N LYS A 93 42.24 42.15 -10.35
CA LYS A 93 41.28 41.69 -9.32
C LYS A 93 39.96 42.45 -9.43
N LEU A 94 38.85 41.77 -9.14
CA LEU A 94 37.51 42.38 -9.09
C LEU A 94 37.48 43.51 -8.03
N LYS A 95 36.86 44.65 -8.34
CA LYS A 95 36.68 45.76 -7.39
C LYS A 95 35.86 45.32 -6.18
N ARG A 96 36.19 45.81 -4.98
CA ARG A 96 35.53 45.43 -3.71
C ARG A 96 34.01 45.63 -3.70
N SER A 97 33.50 46.63 -4.44
CA SER A 97 32.08 46.93 -4.58
C SER A 97 31.35 45.97 -5.53
N VAL A 98 32.07 45.22 -6.37
CA VAL A 98 31.50 44.29 -7.33
C VAL A 98 31.63 42.87 -6.75
N LYS A 99 30.51 42.14 -6.71
CA LYS A 99 30.45 40.75 -6.23
C LYS A 99 29.67 39.89 -7.22
N TYR A 100 30.06 38.63 -7.35
CA TYR A 100 29.26 37.64 -8.06
C TYR A 100 28.01 37.29 -7.24
N ALA A 101 26.90 37.11 -7.95
CA ALA A 101 25.69 36.59 -7.34
C ALA A 101 25.84 35.08 -7.10
N LYS A 102 25.25 34.57 -6.03
CA LYS A 102 25.24 33.14 -5.73
C LYS A 102 23.98 32.51 -6.35
N PRO A 103 24.08 31.28 -6.88
CA PRO A 103 22.90 30.51 -7.22
C PRO A 103 22.11 30.16 -5.96
N LEU A 104 20.86 29.76 -6.13
CA LEU A 104 19.97 29.37 -5.04
C LEU A 104 20.49 28.11 -4.35
N THR A 105 20.43 28.09 -3.02
CA THR A 105 20.58 26.89 -2.21
C THR A 105 19.34 26.00 -2.32
N LYS A 106 19.44 24.72 -1.93
CA LYS A 106 18.30 23.79 -1.90
C LYS A 106 17.12 24.35 -1.08
N THR A 107 17.42 24.98 0.05
CA THR A 107 16.42 25.62 0.92
C THR A 107 15.75 26.82 0.26
N GLU A 108 16.54 27.69 -0.38
CA GLU A 108 15.99 28.86 -1.09
C GLU A 108 15.14 28.45 -2.31
N ARG A 109 15.50 27.36 -3.01
CA ARG A 109 14.67 26.82 -4.09
C ARG A 109 13.32 26.37 -3.57
N ASP A 110 13.28 25.70 -2.43
CA ASP A 110 12.02 25.27 -1.83
C ASP A 110 11.19 26.45 -1.29
N GLN A 111 11.82 27.37 -0.55
CA GLN A 111 11.13 28.53 0.03
C GLN A 111 10.62 29.53 -1.02
N ASN A 112 11.42 29.80 -2.06
CA ASN A 112 11.11 30.84 -3.04
C ASN A 112 10.29 30.30 -4.21
N PHE A 113 10.48 29.03 -4.58
CA PHE A 113 9.84 28.43 -5.76
C PHE A 113 8.96 27.23 -5.44
N ASN A 114 8.90 26.74 -4.19
CA ASN A 114 8.06 25.61 -3.80
C ASN A 114 8.32 24.35 -4.67
N VAL A 115 9.60 24.03 -4.91
CA VAL A 115 9.98 22.94 -5.83
C VAL A 115 9.57 21.56 -5.35
N ASN A 116 9.28 21.38 -4.05
CA ASN A 116 8.75 20.14 -3.49
C ASN A 116 7.26 20.22 -3.11
N GLY A 117 6.58 21.31 -3.45
CA GLY A 117 5.19 21.52 -3.08
C GLY A 117 4.20 20.59 -3.77
N LEU A 118 3.08 20.36 -3.10
CA LEU A 118 1.91 19.68 -3.63
C LEU A 118 0.79 20.69 -3.89
N VAL A 119 0.16 20.62 -5.06
CA VAL A 119 -1.03 21.41 -5.44
C VAL A 119 -2.33 20.67 -5.22
N ALA A 120 -2.27 19.34 -5.17
CA ALA A 120 -3.40 18.46 -4.93
C ALA A 120 -3.07 17.47 -3.82
N GLY A 121 -4.03 17.20 -2.93
CA GLY A 121 -3.86 16.21 -1.87
C GLY A 121 -2.83 16.59 -0.80
N LYS A 122 -2.68 17.89 -0.52
CA LYS A 122 -1.77 18.37 0.54
C LYS A 122 -2.05 17.70 1.90
N ASP A 123 -3.34 17.48 2.20
CA ASP A 123 -3.80 16.81 3.43
C ASP A 123 -4.28 15.37 3.15
N TYR A 124 -3.94 14.80 1.99
CA TYR A 124 -4.35 13.44 1.66
C TYR A 124 -3.58 12.43 2.50
N VAL A 125 -4.30 11.67 3.31
CA VAL A 125 -3.74 10.54 4.04
C VAL A 125 -4.08 9.25 3.28
N GLY A 126 -3.05 8.61 2.76
CA GLY A 126 -3.20 7.36 2.03
C GLY A 126 -3.65 6.20 2.92
N GLY A 127 -4.34 5.22 2.34
CA GLY A 127 -4.69 3.98 3.03
C GLY A 127 -6.18 3.73 3.25
N ARG A 128 -7.07 4.63 2.81
CA ARG A 128 -8.53 4.38 2.87
C ARG A 128 -8.97 3.17 2.04
N PHE A 129 -8.37 2.99 0.86
CA PHE A 129 -8.66 1.82 0.02
C PHE A 129 -8.28 0.51 0.70
N ARG A 130 -7.03 0.43 1.18
CA ARG A 130 -6.52 -0.69 1.97
C ARG A 130 -7.38 -0.96 3.21
N GLY A 131 -7.81 0.11 3.88
CA GLY A 131 -8.66 0.07 5.06
C GLY A 131 -10.09 -0.45 4.84
N ASN A 132 -10.58 -0.49 3.60
CA ASN A 132 -11.97 -0.81 3.26
C ASN A 132 -12.24 -2.28 2.89
N TRP A 133 -11.23 -3.15 2.99
CA TRP A 133 -11.48 -4.58 2.85
C TRP A 133 -12.27 -5.08 4.06
N GLN A 134 -13.47 -5.58 3.81
CA GLN A 134 -14.42 -6.03 4.81
C GLN A 134 -14.68 -7.52 4.63
N PHE A 135 -14.45 -8.28 5.70
CA PHE A 135 -14.72 -9.72 5.74
C PHE A 135 -16.06 -10.00 6.42
N SER A 136 -16.76 -11.02 5.93
CA SER A 136 -18.06 -11.49 6.45
C SER A 136 -18.30 -12.95 6.10
N ILE A 137 -19.20 -13.60 6.85
CA ILE A 137 -19.60 -14.99 6.69
C ILE A 137 -21.07 -15.03 6.29
N GLY A 138 -21.42 -15.88 5.31
CA GLY A 138 -22.80 -16.11 4.86
C GLY A 138 -23.32 -15.09 3.84
N SER A 139 -23.12 -13.79 4.07
CA SER A 139 -23.52 -12.71 3.15
C SER A 139 -22.47 -11.59 3.10
N PRO A 140 -22.26 -10.93 1.94
CA PRO A 140 -21.31 -9.83 1.83
C PRO A 140 -21.78 -8.59 2.60
N VAL A 141 -20.82 -7.82 3.11
CA VAL A 141 -21.09 -6.50 3.72
C VAL A 141 -21.36 -5.45 2.66
N ASP A 142 -22.40 -4.64 2.86
CA ASP A 142 -22.70 -3.46 2.05
C ASP A 142 -21.99 -2.20 2.56
N GLY A 143 -21.83 -1.21 1.70
CA GLY A 143 -21.34 0.12 2.07
C GLY A 143 -19.83 0.20 2.27
N VAL A 144 -19.38 1.41 2.61
CA VAL A 144 -17.96 1.79 2.73
C VAL A 144 -17.69 2.32 4.14
N ILE A 145 -16.42 2.28 4.57
CA ILE A 145 -15.98 2.81 5.84
C ILE A 145 -14.97 3.94 5.66
N ASP A 146 -14.86 4.86 6.62
CA ASP A 146 -13.89 5.97 6.57
C ASP A 146 -12.54 5.63 7.21
N GLN A 147 -12.30 4.35 7.48
CA GLN A 147 -11.05 3.87 8.04
C GLN A 147 -9.86 4.16 7.12
N ILE A 148 -8.87 4.84 7.66
CA ILE A 148 -7.57 5.07 7.02
C ILE A 148 -6.57 4.11 7.66
N ASP A 149 -6.07 3.14 6.89
CA ASP A 149 -5.13 2.13 7.37
C ASP A 149 -3.95 1.98 6.40
N PRO A 150 -2.96 2.90 6.45
CA PRO A 150 -1.84 2.88 5.54
C PRO A 150 -0.97 1.64 5.71
N ALA A 151 -0.86 1.09 6.93
CA ALA A 151 -0.10 -0.14 7.17
C ALA A 151 -0.89 -1.41 6.85
N GLY A 152 -2.22 -1.35 6.86
CA GLY A 152 -3.11 -2.51 6.71
C GLY A 152 -3.29 -3.31 8.00
N ASN A 153 -2.62 -2.94 9.10
CA ASN A 153 -2.58 -3.74 10.32
C ASN A 153 -3.94 -3.83 11.01
N VAL A 154 -4.72 -2.75 10.99
CA VAL A 154 -6.05 -2.73 11.62
C VAL A 154 -7.00 -3.63 10.83
N THR A 155 -6.95 -3.55 9.51
CA THR A 155 -7.78 -4.34 8.60
C THR A 155 -7.43 -5.82 8.67
N LEU A 156 -6.13 -6.15 8.71
CA LEU A 156 -5.65 -7.52 8.88
C LEU A 156 -6.04 -8.11 10.23
N ALA A 157 -5.96 -7.33 11.32
CA ALA A 157 -6.37 -7.81 12.64
C ALA A 157 -7.86 -8.12 12.68
N LYS A 158 -8.70 -7.26 12.08
CA LYS A 158 -10.15 -7.50 11.95
C LYS A 158 -10.45 -8.77 11.14
N LEU A 159 -9.80 -8.95 9.99
CA LEU A 159 -9.92 -10.15 9.17
C LEU A 159 -9.63 -11.41 10.00
N LYS A 160 -8.47 -11.47 10.67
CA LYS A 160 -8.06 -12.64 11.44
C LYS A 160 -9.06 -12.97 12.55
N LEU A 161 -9.51 -11.96 13.30
CA LEU A 161 -10.49 -12.15 14.37
C LEU A 161 -11.83 -12.70 13.86
N GLN A 162 -12.30 -12.26 12.70
CA GLN A 162 -13.56 -12.72 12.13
C GLN A 162 -13.42 -14.12 11.50
N VAL A 163 -12.28 -14.43 10.88
CA VAL A 163 -12.03 -15.75 10.28
C VAL A 163 -11.95 -16.85 11.34
N GLU A 164 -11.60 -16.55 12.59
CA GLU A 164 -11.68 -17.54 13.69
C GLU A 164 -13.09 -18.08 13.94
N GLN A 165 -14.13 -17.39 13.47
CA GLN A 165 -15.52 -17.84 13.59
C GLN A 165 -15.96 -18.69 12.39
N LEU A 166 -15.14 -18.77 11.34
CA LEU A 166 -15.45 -19.49 10.11
C LEU A 166 -15.27 -21.00 10.31
N SER A 167 -16.25 -21.77 9.86
CA SER A 167 -16.16 -23.23 9.78
C SER A 167 -16.29 -23.71 8.33
N ILE A 168 -15.75 -24.89 8.06
CA ILE A 168 -15.86 -25.53 6.75
C ILE A 168 -17.33 -25.72 6.36
N GLY A 169 -17.64 -25.40 5.11
CA GLY A 169 -19.01 -25.43 4.57
C GLY A 169 -19.72 -24.08 4.63
N GLU A 170 -19.20 -23.10 5.37
CA GLU A 170 -19.69 -21.73 5.31
C GLU A 170 -19.08 -20.96 4.13
N THR A 171 -19.76 -19.88 3.72
CA THR A 171 -19.28 -19.01 2.62
C THR A 171 -18.60 -17.77 3.20
N ALA A 172 -17.34 -17.57 2.83
CA ALA A 172 -16.55 -16.39 3.16
C ALA A 172 -16.67 -15.31 2.08
N TYR A 173 -16.88 -14.06 2.49
CA TYR A 173 -16.88 -12.89 1.61
C TYR A 173 -15.79 -11.92 2.04
N LEU A 174 -15.05 -11.40 1.08
CA LEU A 174 -14.09 -10.31 1.26
C LEU A 174 -14.36 -9.25 0.20
N VAL A 175 -14.85 -8.08 0.62
CA VAL A 175 -15.37 -7.05 -0.29
C VAL A 175 -14.69 -5.71 -0.05
N ASN A 176 -14.63 -4.90 -1.11
CA ASN A 176 -14.25 -3.50 -1.05
C ASN A 176 -15.22 -2.71 -1.94
N ASN A 177 -16.14 -1.98 -1.30
CA ASN A 177 -17.27 -1.34 -1.99
C ASN A 177 -16.97 0.09 -2.42
N LEU A 178 -15.70 0.53 -2.35
CA LEU A 178 -15.33 1.85 -2.80
C LEU A 178 -15.57 1.98 -4.31
N PRO A 179 -16.15 3.09 -4.80
CA PRO A 179 -16.53 3.23 -6.21
C PRO A 179 -15.35 3.14 -7.18
N TYR A 180 -14.13 3.37 -6.67
CA TYR A 180 -12.88 3.27 -7.43
C TYR A 180 -12.14 1.93 -7.25
N ALA A 181 -12.71 0.94 -6.55
CA ALA A 181 -12.07 -0.36 -6.32
C ALA A 181 -11.80 -1.13 -7.63
N VAL A 182 -12.79 -1.18 -8.52
CA VAL A 182 -12.68 -1.83 -9.83
C VAL A 182 -11.61 -1.14 -10.70
N PRO A 183 -11.61 0.19 -10.90
CA PRO A 183 -10.52 0.87 -11.60
C PRO A 183 -9.12 0.53 -11.06
N LEU A 184 -8.94 0.49 -9.73
CA LEU A 184 -7.65 0.13 -9.11
C LEU A 184 -7.23 -1.31 -9.41
N GLU A 185 -8.17 -2.24 -9.41
CA GLU A 185 -7.93 -3.64 -9.79
C GLU A 185 -7.49 -3.76 -11.25
N TYR A 186 -8.00 -2.92 -12.16
CA TYR A 186 -7.76 -3.01 -13.60
C TYR A 186 -6.76 -1.98 -14.16
N GLY A 187 -5.76 -1.60 -13.36
CA GLY A 187 -4.57 -0.90 -13.86
C GLY A 187 -4.52 0.61 -13.66
N HIS A 188 -5.51 1.21 -12.97
CA HIS A 188 -5.44 2.62 -12.58
C HIS A 188 -4.49 2.86 -11.39
N SER A 189 -4.03 1.80 -10.72
CA SER A 189 -3.05 1.88 -9.65
C SER A 189 -1.62 1.79 -10.20
N LYS A 190 -0.78 2.80 -9.92
CA LYS A 190 0.67 2.69 -10.14
C LYS A 190 1.37 1.78 -9.13
N GLN A 191 0.79 1.59 -7.94
CA GLN A 191 1.33 0.71 -6.90
C GLN A 191 0.95 -0.76 -7.11
N ALA A 192 -0.18 -1.02 -7.78
CA ALA A 192 -0.69 -2.37 -8.07
C ALA A 192 -1.20 -2.46 -9.53
N PRO A 193 -0.32 -2.29 -10.54
CA PRO A 193 -0.74 -2.21 -11.94
C PRO A 193 -1.35 -3.52 -12.48
N GLY A 194 -0.94 -4.68 -11.93
CA GLY A 194 -1.50 -5.99 -12.29
C GLY A 194 -2.81 -6.33 -11.57
N GLY A 195 -3.32 -5.45 -10.70
CA GLY A 195 -4.43 -5.73 -9.81
C GLY A 195 -4.00 -6.41 -8.52
N MET A 196 -4.89 -6.41 -7.52
CA MET A 196 -4.67 -7.09 -6.26
C MET A 196 -5.35 -8.46 -6.27
N VAL A 197 -6.64 -8.49 -6.59
CA VAL A 197 -7.47 -9.69 -6.53
C VAL A 197 -7.00 -10.71 -7.55
N ARG A 198 -6.76 -10.30 -8.80
CA ARG A 198 -6.34 -11.24 -9.86
C ARG A 198 -4.98 -11.87 -9.60
N ILE A 199 -4.03 -11.10 -9.05
CA ILE A 199 -2.72 -11.64 -8.65
C ILE A 199 -2.89 -12.66 -7.53
N THR A 200 -3.73 -12.38 -6.53
CA THR A 200 -4.00 -13.34 -5.46
C THR A 200 -4.70 -14.59 -5.98
N LEU A 201 -5.68 -14.44 -6.88
CA LEU A 201 -6.36 -15.58 -7.52
C LEU A 201 -5.40 -16.46 -8.32
N ALA A 202 -4.45 -15.86 -9.04
CA ALA A 202 -3.42 -16.61 -9.77
C ALA A 202 -2.53 -17.45 -8.84
N ARG A 203 -2.45 -17.11 -7.55
CA ARG A 203 -1.71 -17.84 -6.51
C ARG A 203 -2.57 -18.78 -5.68
N PHE A 204 -3.86 -18.90 -5.99
CA PHE A 204 -4.82 -19.64 -5.16
C PHE A 204 -4.38 -21.07 -4.88
N GLN A 205 -3.97 -21.82 -5.92
CA GLN A 205 -3.55 -23.21 -5.73
C GLN A 205 -2.34 -23.33 -4.78
N GLN A 206 -1.36 -22.44 -4.93
CA GLN A 206 -0.20 -22.41 -4.05
C GLN A 206 -0.61 -22.16 -2.59
N ILE A 207 -1.55 -21.24 -2.34
CA ILE A 207 -2.06 -20.94 -1.00
C ILE A 207 -2.74 -22.17 -0.40
N VAL A 208 -3.56 -22.88 -1.19
CA VAL A 208 -4.21 -24.13 -0.76
C VAL A 208 -3.19 -25.20 -0.40
N ASP A 209 -2.17 -25.40 -1.24
CA ASP A 209 -1.14 -26.42 -1.03
C ASP A 209 -0.31 -26.13 0.24
N GLU A 210 0.01 -24.86 0.49
CA GLU A 210 0.72 -24.41 1.69
C GLU A 210 -0.13 -24.62 2.96
N ALA A 211 -1.38 -24.17 2.96
CA ALA A 211 -2.28 -24.34 4.10
C ALA A 211 -2.56 -25.82 4.42
N THR A 212 -2.76 -26.65 3.39
CA THR A 212 -2.98 -28.10 3.55
C THR A 212 -1.77 -28.78 4.17
N ARG A 213 -0.56 -28.36 3.78
CA ARG A 213 0.69 -28.89 4.36
C ARG A 213 0.84 -28.50 5.83
N ASN A 214 0.42 -27.30 6.20
CA ASN A 214 0.56 -26.77 7.56
C ASN A 214 -0.42 -27.40 8.56
N ASN A 215 -1.56 -27.90 8.09
CA ASN A 215 -2.66 -28.41 8.94
C ASN A 215 -2.93 -29.91 8.76
N GLN A 216 -1.89 -30.70 8.46
CA GLN A 216 -2.02 -32.16 8.36
C GLN A 216 -2.37 -32.76 9.73
N VAL A 217 -3.36 -33.64 9.74
CA VAL A 217 -3.84 -34.39 10.91
C VAL A 217 -3.80 -35.89 10.66
#